data_AF-A0A124JVQ0-F1
#
_entry.id   AF-A0A124JVQ0-F1
#
_cell.length_a   1.000
_cell.length_b   1.000
_cell.length_c   1.000
_cell.angle_alpha   90.00
_cell.angle_beta   90.00
_cell.angle_gamma   90.00
#
_symmetry.space_group_name_H-M   'P 1'
#
loop_
_entity.id
_entity.type
_entity.pdbx_description
1 polymer ?
#
loop_
_entity_poly.entity_id
_entity_poly.type
_entity_poly.pdbx_seq_one_letter_code
_entity_poly.pdbx_strand_id
1 'polypeptide(L)'
;MREGLRGDIVDRGLWIAAMALSGIVLAPADPARARALEVYLEGDPTGSAPAPVSGGLLLMGGGDHDIDAMRWFIAKAGHGHIVILRASLHGEASTEFYNELGGVLSAETFVTHRRSASYNKHLLEALRKADGVFIAGGDQARYVRRWRGTPIAEALDAHVRAGKPLAGTSAGLAMLGEYLYGCMDGHSLTGAEGLADPYGKRTTIETDFLHLDLLKGVITDSHFTERNRLGRLFAFIAKAQASRPADAPPLIGVGVDEGASLAVEPDGTGHVYPTVAGTGVSIVSGAGIGRVKVAGSLTAARVRVTFAGAQSVVHLPAGDVDTPGWVRDYSAGGGMIAQLP
;
A
#
# COMPACT_ATOMS: atom_id res chain seq x y z
N MET A 1 -85.48 -12.51 -47.62
CA MET A 1 -86.30 -11.45 -48.24
C MET A 1 -86.17 -10.22 -47.34
N ARG A 2 -85.59 -9.12 -47.86
CA ARG A 2 -85.43 -7.77 -47.25
C ARG A 2 -84.44 -7.71 -46.07
N GLU A 3 -83.21 -7.18 -46.17
CA GLU A 3 -82.68 -5.89 -46.68
C GLU A 3 -83.21 -4.62 -45.99
N GLY A 4 -82.26 -3.85 -45.43
CA GLY A 4 -82.34 -2.42 -45.07
C GLY A 4 -82.10 -2.17 -43.57
N LEU A 5 -81.27 -1.22 -43.10
CA LEU A 5 -80.49 -0.16 -43.74
C LEU A 5 -79.45 0.38 -42.74
N ARG A 6 -78.35 0.86 -43.35
CA ARG A 6 -77.18 1.62 -42.91
C ARG A 6 -77.32 2.62 -41.75
N GLY A 7 -76.19 2.79 -41.06
CA GLY A 7 -75.77 4.02 -40.37
C GLY A 7 -74.29 3.95 -40.00
N ASP A 8 -73.41 4.41 -40.89
CA ASP A 8 -71.97 4.60 -40.65
C ASP A 8 -71.71 5.85 -39.79
N ILE A 9 -70.91 5.73 -38.71
CA ILE A 9 -70.13 6.85 -38.16
C ILE A 9 -68.71 6.35 -37.79
N VAL A 10 -67.78 6.93 -38.54
CA VAL A 10 -66.34 7.12 -38.38
C VAL A 10 -65.90 7.29 -36.91
N ASP A 11 -64.83 6.62 -36.45
CA ASP A 11 -63.52 7.25 -36.24
C ASP A 11 -62.49 6.35 -35.51
N ARG A 12 -61.27 6.42 -36.03
CA ARG A 12 -59.92 6.34 -35.41
C ARG A 12 -59.64 5.33 -34.30
N GLY A 13 -58.62 4.51 -34.58
CA GLY A 13 -58.09 3.51 -33.68
C GLY A 13 -57.42 4.05 -32.42
N LEU A 14 -57.31 3.14 -31.46
CA LEU A 14 -56.38 3.22 -30.35
C LEU A 14 -55.76 1.84 -30.18
N TRP A 15 -54.52 1.69 -30.65
CA TRP A 15 -53.66 0.58 -30.24
C TRP A 15 -53.29 0.81 -28.77
N ILE A 16 -53.85 0.02 -27.85
CA ILE A 16 -53.37 -0.02 -26.47
C ILE A 16 -52.11 -0.90 -26.46
N ALA A 17 -50.94 -0.25 -26.50
CA ALA A 17 -49.68 -0.91 -26.19
C ALA A 17 -49.66 -1.20 -24.68
N ALA A 18 -49.71 -2.47 -24.30
CA ALA A 18 -49.46 -2.90 -22.92
C ALA A 18 -47.97 -2.69 -22.60
N MET A 19 -47.66 -1.60 -21.90
CA MET A 19 -46.34 -1.41 -21.29
C MET A 19 -46.21 -2.36 -20.09
N ALA A 20 -45.47 -3.45 -20.26
CA ALA A 20 -44.97 -4.23 -19.15
C ALA A 20 -43.92 -3.40 -18.40
N LEU A 21 -44.31 -2.81 -17.26
CA LEU A 21 -43.35 -2.33 -16.27
C LEU A 21 -42.65 -3.56 -15.67
N SER A 22 -41.48 -3.90 -16.23
CA SER A 22 -40.51 -4.75 -15.56
C SER A 22 -39.94 -3.98 -14.38
N GLY A 23 -40.62 -4.05 -13.23
CA GLY A 23 -40.08 -3.60 -11.96
C GLY A 23 -38.85 -4.45 -11.63
N ILE A 24 -37.66 -3.85 -11.69
CA ILE A 24 -36.45 -4.43 -11.11
C ILE A 24 -36.71 -4.46 -9.60
N VAL A 25 -37.09 -5.62 -9.07
CA VAL A 25 -37.00 -5.88 -7.64
C VAL A 25 -35.50 -5.94 -7.33
N LEU A 26 -34.94 -4.81 -6.89
CA LEU A 26 -33.65 -4.84 -6.21
C LEU A 26 -33.85 -5.68 -4.96
N ALA A 27 -33.24 -6.87 -4.94
CA ALA A 27 -33.14 -7.66 -3.72
C ALA A 27 -32.54 -6.77 -2.62
N PRO A 28 -33.10 -6.78 -1.40
CA PRO A 28 -32.54 -5.99 -0.30
C PRO A 28 -31.08 -6.41 -0.10
N ALA A 29 -30.18 -5.42 -0.05
CA ALA A 29 -28.78 -5.66 0.26
C ALA A 29 -28.70 -6.40 1.60
N ASP A 30 -28.03 -7.57 1.60
CA ASP A 30 -27.79 -8.35 2.82
C ASP A 30 -27.13 -7.45 3.88
N PRO A 31 -27.75 -7.21 5.06
CA PRO A 31 -27.18 -6.36 6.09
C PRO A 31 -25.81 -6.88 6.59
N ALA A 32 -25.46 -8.15 6.35
CA ALA A 32 -24.12 -8.67 6.59
C ALA A 32 -23.06 -8.12 5.61
N ARG A 33 -23.44 -7.73 4.37
CA ARG A 33 -22.57 -7.05 3.41
C ARG A 33 -22.35 -5.59 3.77
N ALA A 34 -23.37 -4.91 4.30
CA ALA A 34 -23.25 -3.52 4.79
C ALA A 34 -22.29 -3.40 5.99
N ARG A 35 -22.02 -4.49 6.72
CA ARG A 35 -20.99 -4.56 7.77
C ARG A 35 -19.57 -4.88 7.27
N ALA A 36 -19.39 -5.27 6.02
CA ALA A 36 -18.10 -5.71 5.51
C ALA A 36 -17.25 -4.57 4.95
N LEU A 37 -17.89 -3.49 4.48
CA LEU A 37 -17.24 -2.37 3.78
C LEU A 37 -17.94 -1.05 4.15
N GLU A 38 -17.17 -0.05 4.55
CA GLU A 38 -17.60 1.36 4.60
C GLU A 38 -16.98 2.12 3.42
N VAL A 39 -17.72 3.10 2.89
CA VAL A 39 -17.30 3.90 1.74
C VAL A 39 -17.57 5.37 2.04
N TYR A 40 -16.58 6.22 1.78
CA TYR A 40 -16.66 7.67 1.92
C TYR A 40 -16.17 8.29 0.62
N LEU A 41 -16.97 9.15 0.00
CA LEU A 41 -16.66 9.77 -1.28
C LEU A 41 -16.71 11.29 -1.13
N GLU A 42 -15.65 11.94 -1.60
CA GLU A 42 -15.55 13.38 -1.74
C GLU A 42 -15.32 13.73 -3.22
N GLY A 43 -15.99 14.76 -3.72
CA GLY A 43 -15.91 15.17 -5.13
C GLY A 43 -16.76 14.33 -6.09
N ASP A 44 -16.48 14.45 -7.39
CA ASP A 44 -17.18 13.72 -8.46
C ASP A 44 -16.26 12.63 -9.04
N PRO A 45 -16.58 11.32 -8.88
CA PRO A 45 -15.77 10.22 -9.37
C PRO A 45 -15.95 9.97 -10.88
N THR A 46 -16.42 10.97 -11.62
CA THR A 46 -16.57 10.94 -13.08
C THR A 46 -15.61 11.91 -13.76
N GLY A 47 -15.37 11.68 -15.05
CA GLY A 47 -14.42 12.45 -15.84
C GLY A 47 -13.08 11.73 -16.00
N SER A 48 -12.07 12.50 -16.40
CA SER A 48 -10.70 12.03 -16.60
C SER A 48 -9.74 12.98 -15.92
N ALA A 49 -8.62 12.45 -15.42
CA ALA A 49 -7.55 13.26 -14.84
C ALA A 49 -7.21 14.48 -15.73
N PRO A 50 -7.12 15.69 -15.15
CA PRO A 50 -6.85 16.92 -15.91
C PRO A 50 -5.39 17.00 -16.42
N ALA A 51 -4.48 16.20 -15.89
CA ALA A 51 -3.09 16.10 -16.32
C ALA A 51 -2.69 14.62 -16.59
N PRO A 52 -1.59 14.37 -17.32
CA PRO A 52 -1.11 13.01 -17.55
C PRO A 52 -0.83 12.27 -16.25
N VAL A 53 -1.38 11.06 -16.12
CA VAL A 53 -1.05 10.14 -15.03
C VAL A 53 0.31 9.50 -15.33
N SER A 54 1.16 9.39 -14.32
CA SER A 54 2.48 8.77 -14.41
C SER A 54 2.79 7.92 -13.18
N GLY A 55 3.63 6.90 -13.37
CA GLY A 55 3.93 5.93 -12.32
C GLY A 55 4.79 6.51 -11.20
N GLY A 56 4.89 5.74 -10.12
CA GLY A 56 5.76 6.04 -8.99
C GLY A 56 5.28 5.33 -7.72
N LEU A 57 6.20 5.11 -6.79
CA LEU A 57 5.88 4.54 -5.49
C LEU A 57 6.15 5.57 -4.40
N LEU A 58 5.18 5.82 -3.52
CA LEU A 58 5.40 6.66 -2.35
C LEU A 58 5.44 5.81 -1.07
N LEU A 59 6.61 5.75 -0.46
CA LEU A 59 6.89 4.94 0.73
C LEU A 59 6.98 5.85 1.96
N MET A 60 5.97 5.84 2.84
CA MET A 60 5.89 6.77 3.96
C MET A 60 6.07 6.08 5.31
N GLY A 61 6.95 6.60 6.15
CA GLY A 61 7.27 6.01 7.45
C GLY A 61 6.18 6.18 8.52
N GLY A 62 5.19 7.05 8.27
CA GLY A 62 4.11 7.38 9.21
C GLY A 62 4.38 8.68 9.98
N GLY A 63 3.56 8.95 11.00
CA GLY A 63 3.58 10.25 11.70
C GLY A 63 2.79 11.32 10.96
N ASP A 64 3.17 12.59 11.15
CA ASP A 64 2.55 13.73 10.50
C ASP A 64 2.67 13.64 8.97
N HIS A 65 1.68 14.19 8.28
CA HIS A 65 1.56 14.04 6.84
C HIS A 65 2.59 14.91 6.12
N ASP A 66 3.44 14.24 5.36
CA ASP A 66 4.41 14.88 4.48
C ASP A 66 3.69 15.49 3.27
N ILE A 67 3.26 16.74 3.44
CA ILE A 67 2.43 17.46 2.46
C ILE A 67 3.11 17.53 1.10
N ASP A 68 4.42 17.72 1.05
CA ASP A 68 5.16 17.86 -0.21
C ASP A 68 5.26 16.51 -0.94
N ALA A 69 5.51 15.42 -0.22
CA ALA A 69 5.44 14.06 -0.77
C ALA A 69 4.02 13.69 -1.26
N MET A 70 2.99 14.06 -0.50
CA MET A 70 1.60 13.81 -0.88
C MET A 70 1.19 14.61 -2.13
N ARG A 71 1.66 15.86 -2.25
CA ARG A 71 1.49 16.67 -3.47
C ARG A 71 2.21 16.07 -4.66
N TRP A 72 3.42 15.52 -4.48
CA TRP A 72 4.10 14.76 -5.52
C TRP A 72 3.23 13.58 -5.98
N PHE A 73 2.66 12.80 -5.06
CA PHE A 73 1.78 11.67 -5.40
C PHE A 73 0.51 12.12 -6.13
N ILE A 74 -0.14 13.20 -5.69
CA ILE A 74 -1.31 13.78 -6.37
C ILE A 74 -0.96 14.24 -7.79
N ALA A 75 0.20 14.87 -7.98
CA ALA A 75 0.68 15.28 -9.29
C ALA A 75 0.94 14.06 -10.20
N LYS A 76 1.52 12.97 -9.67
CA LYS A 76 1.67 11.70 -10.40
C LYS A 76 0.33 11.10 -10.81
N ALA A 77 -0.69 11.24 -9.97
CA ALA A 77 -2.06 10.85 -10.27
C ALA A 77 -2.77 11.84 -11.23
N GLY A 78 -2.04 12.77 -11.83
CA GLY A 78 -2.59 13.73 -12.80
C GLY A 78 -3.65 14.65 -12.21
N HIS A 79 -3.66 14.85 -10.89
CA HIS A 79 -4.74 15.55 -10.17
C HIS A 79 -6.14 14.91 -10.35
N GLY A 80 -6.17 13.61 -10.65
CA GLY A 80 -7.37 12.84 -10.95
C GLY A 80 -8.06 12.25 -9.72
N HIS A 81 -8.55 11.02 -9.86
CA HIS A 81 -9.29 10.29 -8.83
C HIS A 81 -8.37 9.48 -7.91
N ILE A 82 -8.41 9.75 -6.61
CA ILE A 82 -7.65 9.00 -5.60
C ILE A 82 -8.52 7.97 -4.90
N VAL A 83 -8.08 6.72 -4.87
CA VAL A 83 -8.71 5.67 -4.04
C VAL A 83 -7.85 5.42 -2.80
N ILE A 84 -8.46 5.53 -1.63
CA ILE A 84 -7.83 5.28 -0.34
C ILE A 84 -8.32 3.95 0.23
N LEU A 85 -7.42 3.00 0.43
CA LEU A 85 -7.74 1.70 1.02
C LEU A 85 -7.37 1.64 2.50
N ARG A 86 -8.31 1.21 3.34
CA ARG A 86 -8.12 0.97 4.78
C ARG A 86 -8.59 -0.43 5.16
N ALA A 87 -7.83 -1.09 6.04
CA ALA A 87 -8.25 -2.35 6.67
C ALA A 87 -8.27 -2.25 8.20
N SER A 88 -8.00 -1.08 8.78
CA SER A 88 -7.77 -0.97 10.23
C SER A 88 -8.50 0.19 10.85
N LEU A 89 -8.10 1.41 10.48
CA LEU A 89 -8.69 2.64 10.97
C LEU A 89 -10.02 2.90 10.26
N HIS A 90 -10.99 3.41 11.00
CA HIS A 90 -12.25 3.91 10.45
C HIS A 90 -12.09 5.35 9.94
N GLY A 91 -13.10 5.83 9.24
CA GLY A 91 -13.24 7.25 8.88
C GLY A 91 -12.75 7.62 7.48
N GLU A 92 -13.04 8.87 7.13
CA GLU A 92 -12.91 9.48 5.81
C GLU A 92 -11.52 10.08 5.57
N ALA A 93 -10.55 9.25 5.22
CA ALA A 93 -9.25 9.76 4.74
C ALA A 93 -9.39 10.56 3.42
N SER A 94 -10.52 10.43 2.73
CA SER A 94 -10.88 11.17 1.52
C SER A 94 -10.98 12.67 1.77
N THR A 95 -11.47 13.09 2.93
CA THR A 95 -11.61 14.52 3.28
C THR A 95 -10.25 15.20 3.32
N GLU A 96 -9.21 14.51 3.81
CA GLU A 96 -7.85 15.03 3.81
C GLU A 96 -7.33 15.26 2.37
N PHE A 97 -7.45 14.25 1.50
CA PHE A 97 -7.03 14.35 0.10
C PHE A 97 -7.80 15.44 -0.65
N TYR A 98 -9.11 15.53 -0.45
CA TYR A 98 -9.97 16.42 -1.22
C TYR A 98 -10.02 17.86 -0.68
N ASN A 99 -10.07 18.05 0.64
CA ASN A 99 -10.26 19.36 1.27
C ASN A 99 -8.96 19.97 1.80
N GLU A 100 -8.06 19.18 2.40
CA GLU A 100 -6.86 19.70 3.07
C GLU A 100 -5.67 19.79 2.11
N LEU A 101 -5.34 18.70 1.44
CA LEU A 101 -4.32 18.67 0.39
C LEU A 101 -4.85 19.37 -0.88
N GLY A 102 -6.07 19.02 -1.28
CA GLY A 102 -6.77 19.58 -2.42
C GLY A 102 -6.16 19.20 -3.77
N GLY A 103 -6.79 19.68 -4.84
CA GLY A 103 -6.28 19.50 -6.21
C GLY A 103 -6.43 18.08 -6.75
N VAL A 104 -7.44 17.34 -6.31
CA VAL A 104 -7.89 16.06 -6.88
C VAL A 104 -9.33 16.18 -7.36
N LEU A 105 -9.73 15.43 -8.39
CA LEU A 105 -11.13 15.44 -8.87
C LEU A 105 -12.08 14.78 -7.87
N SER A 106 -11.63 13.69 -7.26
CA SER A 106 -12.35 13.01 -6.19
C SER A 106 -11.40 12.21 -5.32
N ALA A 107 -11.84 11.93 -4.09
CA ALA A 107 -11.17 11.01 -3.20
C ALA A 107 -12.20 10.03 -2.64
N GLU A 108 -11.94 8.73 -2.76
CA GLU A 108 -12.86 7.69 -2.27
C GLU A 108 -12.15 6.74 -1.30
N THR A 109 -12.59 6.75 -0.05
CA THR A 109 -12.07 5.86 1.00
C THR A 109 -12.91 4.60 1.12
N PHE A 110 -12.24 3.45 1.07
CA PHE A 110 -12.83 2.13 1.32
C PHE A 110 -12.26 1.53 2.61
N VAL A 111 -13.12 1.32 3.62
CA VAL A 111 -12.74 0.64 4.87
C VAL A 111 -13.25 -0.80 4.84
N THR A 112 -12.33 -1.73 4.60
CA THR A 112 -12.64 -3.17 4.56
C THR A 112 -12.60 -3.76 5.97
N HIS A 113 -13.70 -4.32 6.45
CA HIS A 113 -13.81 -4.96 7.78
C HIS A 113 -13.64 -6.48 7.74
N ARG A 114 -13.89 -7.07 6.57
CA ARG A 114 -13.87 -8.52 6.35
C ARG A 114 -13.24 -8.83 4.99
N ARG A 115 -12.67 -10.02 4.84
CA ARG A 115 -12.12 -10.52 3.56
C ARG A 115 -13.16 -10.54 2.44
N SER A 116 -14.45 -10.69 2.76
CA SER A 116 -15.53 -10.63 1.76
C SER A 116 -15.65 -9.27 1.06
N ALA A 117 -15.17 -8.18 1.68
CA ALA A 117 -15.15 -6.86 1.06
C ALA A 117 -14.23 -6.78 -0.16
N SER A 118 -13.21 -7.64 -0.23
CA SER A 118 -12.27 -7.70 -1.36
C SER A 118 -12.88 -8.22 -2.66
N TYR A 119 -14.14 -8.64 -2.62
CA TYR A 119 -14.94 -9.07 -3.79
C TYR A 119 -16.08 -8.08 -4.09
N ASN A 120 -16.10 -6.92 -3.42
CA ASN A 120 -17.10 -5.91 -3.66
C ASN A 120 -16.86 -5.25 -5.03
N LYS A 121 -17.89 -5.30 -5.89
CA LYS A 121 -17.80 -4.79 -7.27
C LYS A 121 -17.53 -3.29 -7.35
N HIS A 122 -18.07 -2.50 -6.42
CA HIS A 122 -17.86 -1.05 -6.38
C HIS A 122 -16.39 -0.72 -6.07
N LEU A 123 -15.82 -1.36 -5.05
CA LEU A 123 -14.41 -1.20 -4.70
C LEU A 123 -13.49 -1.58 -5.87
N LEU A 124 -13.72 -2.73 -6.50
CA LEU A 124 -12.87 -3.19 -7.60
C LEU A 124 -13.00 -2.29 -8.84
N GLU A 125 -14.18 -1.74 -9.08
CA GLU A 125 -14.40 -0.78 -10.17
C GLU A 125 -13.72 0.56 -9.88
N ALA A 126 -13.77 1.04 -8.63
CA ALA A 126 -13.06 2.23 -8.19
C ALA A 126 -11.54 2.05 -8.35
N LEU A 127 -10.99 0.90 -7.93
CA LEU A 127 -9.56 0.60 -8.13
C LEU A 127 -9.17 0.57 -9.62
N ARG A 128 -10.02 0.00 -10.49
CA ARG A 128 -9.76 -0.04 -11.94
C ARG A 128 -9.72 1.37 -12.56
N LYS A 129 -10.54 2.29 -12.04
CA LYS A 129 -10.67 3.66 -12.53
C LYS A 129 -9.71 4.65 -11.86
N ALA A 130 -9.18 4.32 -10.68
CA ALA A 130 -8.33 5.21 -9.90
C ALA A 130 -7.15 5.73 -10.73
N ASP A 131 -6.84 7.01 -10.58
CA ASP A 131 -5.64 7.62 -11.14
C ASP A 131 -4.46 7.51 -10.17
N GLY A 132 -4.74 7.40 -8.87
CA GLY A 132 -3.76 7.05 -7.85
C GLY A 132 -4.40 6.23 -6.72
N VAL A 133 -3.62 5.33 -6.11
CA VAL A 133 -4.09 4.53 -4.97
C VAL A 133 -3.20 4.76 -3.75
N PHE A 134 -3.82 4.96 -2.60
CA PHE A 134 -3.16 5.15 -1.31
C PHE A 134 -3.57 4.06 -0.32
N ILE A 135 -2.60 3.36 0.28
CA ILE A 135 -2.83 2.37 1.32
C ILE A 135 -2.53 2.99 2.68
N ALA A 136 -3.56 3.13 3.50
CA ALA A 136 -3.43 3.80 4.80
C ALA A 136 -2.73 2.96 5.87
N GLY A 137 -2.39 3.61 6.99
CA GLY A 137 -1.81 2.96 8.16
C GLY A 137 -2.78 2.04 8.94
N GLY A 138 -2.26 1.45 10.02
CA GLY A 138 -3.03 0.60 10.95
C GLY A 138 -2.32 -0.70 11.31
N ASP A 139 -3.09 -1.80 11.37
CA ASP A 139 -2.63 -3.16 11.69
C ASP A 139 -2.37 -3.94 10.40
N GLN A 140 -1.08 -4.23 10.13
CA GLN A 140 -0.63 -4.94 8.91
C GLN A 140 -1.34 -6.28 8.73
N ALA A 141 -1.61 -6.97 9.83
CA ALA A 141 -2.18 -8.31 9.80
C ALA A 141 -3.61 -8.31 9.25
N ARG A 142 -4.33 -7.20 9.37
CA ARG A 142 -5.65 -7.04 8.75
C ARG A 142 -5.55 -6.90 7.23
N TYR A 143 -4.60 -6.11 6.74
CA TYR A 143 -4.34 -5.98 5.30
C TYR A 143 -3.99 -7.35 4.70
N VAL A 144 -3.04 -8.06 5.31
CA VAL A 144 -2.64 -9.41 4.90
C VAL A 144 -3.83 -10.37 4.87
N ARG A 145 -4.55 -10.53 5.98
CA ARG A 145 -5.66 -11.49 6.08
C ARG A 145 -6.80 -11.17 5.12
N ARG A 146 -7.06 -9.89 4.85
CA ARG A 146 -8.21 -9.46 4.06
C ARG A 146 -7.88 -9.41 2.57
N TRP A 147 -6.69 -9.01 2.15
CA TRP A 147 -6.44 -8.66 0.75
C TRP A 147 -5.49 -9.61 0.01
N ARG A 148 -4.58 -10.30 0.71
CA ARG A 148 -3.65 -11.23 0.04
C ARG A 148 -4.41 -12.32 -0.71
N GLY A 149 -4.05 -12.58 -1.96
CA GLY A 149 -4.70 -13.58 -2.81
C GLY A 149 -6.20 -13.30 -3.00
N THR A 150 -6.56 -12.03 -3.16
CA THR A 150 -7.92 -11.57 -3.49
C THR A 150 -7.86 -10.62 -4.69
N PRO A 151 -9.01 -10.30 -5.32
CA PRO A 151 -9.05 -9.35 -6.42
C PRO A 151 -8.54 -7.94 -6.09
N ILE A 152 -8.45 -7.53 -4.82
CA ILE A 152 -7.81 -6.26 -4.46
C ILE A 152 -6.31 -6.30 -4.80
N ALA A 153 -5.59 -7.36 -4.41
CA ALA A 153 -4.15 -7.47 -4.69
C ALA A 153 -3.89 -7.49 -6.21
N GLU A 154 -4.70 -8.23 -6.96
CA GLU A 154 -4.62 -8.26 -8.42
C GLU A 154 -4.90 -6.88 -9.06
N ALA A 155 -5.89 -6.15 -8.54
CA ALA A 155 -6.21 -4.81 -9.02
C ALA A 155 -5.10 -3.80 -8.72
N LEU A 156 -4.43 -3.91 -7.56
CA LEU A 156 -3.27 -3.08 -7.21
C LEU A 156 -2.06 -3.36 -8.11
N ASP A 157 -1.76 -4.64 -8.36
CA ASP A 157 -0.71 -5.03 -9.32
C ASP A 157 -1.03 -4.52 -10.73
N ALA A 158 -2.29 -4.63 -11.17
CA ALA A 158 -2.74 -4.11 -12.45
C ALA A 158 -2.65 -2.57 -12.52
N HIS A 159 -2.97 -1.87 -11.43
CA HIS A 159 -2.87 -0.42 -11.32
C HIS A 159 -1.42 0.06 -11.53
N VAL A 160 -0.45 -0.55 -10.82
CA VAL A 160 0.97 -0.19 -11.00
C VAL A 160 1.48 -0.58 -12.39
N ARG A 161 1.10 -1.76 -12.90
CA ARG A 161 1.47 -2.19 -14.26
C ARG A 161 0.92 -1.27 -15.35
N ALA A 162 -0.21 -0.60 -15.09
CA ALA A 162 -0.76 0.43 -15.97
C ALA A 162 -0.01 1.76 -15.91
N GLY A 163 1.11 1.86 -15.17
CA GLY A 163 1.91 3.06 -15.05
C GLY A 163 1.29 4.12 -14.16
N LYS A 164 0.49 3.70 -13.15
CA LYS A 164 -0.17 4.61 -12.21
C LYS A 164 0.52 4.56 -10.84
N PRO A 165 0.50 5.66 -10.06
CA PRO A 165 1.21 5.74 -8.80
C PRO A 165 0.48 4.97 -7.68
N LEU A 166 1.28 4.41 -6.77
CA LEU A 166 0.82 3.72 -5.57
C LEU A 166 1.58 4.25 -4.35
N ALA A 167 0.84 4.57 -3.29
CA ALA A 167 1.39 5.09 -2.05
C ALA A 167 1.01 4.21 -0.85
N GLY A 168 1.85 4.20 0.18
CA GLY A 168 1.59 3.47 1.41
C GLY A 168 2.25 4.11 2.62
N THR A 169 1.49 4.28 3.71
CA THR A 169 2.00 4.80 4.98
C THR A 169 1.92 3.78 6.11
N SER A 170 2.96 3.68 6.94
CA SER A 170 2.97 2.82 8.12
C SER A 170 2.72 1.34 7.79
N ALA A 171 1.51 0.82 8.04
CA ALA A 171 1.10 -0.52 7.62
C ALA A 171 0.93 -0.64 6.10
N GLY A 172 0.49 0.44 5.43
CA GLY A 172 0.44 0.51 3.99
C GLY A 172 1.82 0.45 3.36
N LEU A 173 2.83 1.10 3.97
CA LEU A 173 4.24 0.96 3.55
C LEU A 173 4.66 -0.51 3.59
N ALA A 174 4.36 -1.21 4.68
CA ALA A 174 4.69 -2.63 4.81
C ALA A 174 4.12 -3.48 3.66
N MET A 175 2.94 -3.14 3.13
CA MET A 175 2.32 -3.88 2.04
C MET A 175 3.02 -3.71 0.68
N LEU A 176 3.89 -2.70 0.52
CA LEU A 176 4.59 -2.44 -0.74
C LEU A 176 5.82 -3.33 -0.94
N GLY A 177 6.47 -3.77 0.14
CA GLY A 177 7.65 -4.64 0.04
C GLY A 177 7.33 -6.02 -0.56
N GLU A 178 8.26 -6.59 -1.33
CA GLU A 178 8.13 -7.99 -1.78
C GLU A 178 8.08 -8.94 -0.59
N TYR A 179 8.87 -8.63 0.45
CA TYR A 179 8.79 -9.25 1.76
C TYR A 179 8.23 -8.23 2.75
N LEU A 180 7.30 -8.66 3.59
CA LEU A 180 6.66 -7.75 4.54
C LEU A 180 6.54 -8.34 5.93
N TYR A 181 6.67 -7.51 6.95
CA TYR A 181 6.33 -7.88 8.32
C TYR A 181 4.81 -7.77 8.52
N GLY A 182 4.17 -8.91 8.72
CA GLY A 182 2.71 -9.01 8.81
C GLY A 182 2.13 -8.76 10.20
N CYS A 183 2.94 -8.75 11.26
CA CYS A 183 2.47 -8.66 12.65
C CYS A 183 1.35 -9.67 12.97
N MET A 184 1.49 -10.90 12.46
CA MET A 184 0.35 -11.84 12.40
C MET A 184 -0.10 -12.36 13.77
N ASP A 185 0.76 -12.24 14.78
CA ASP A 185 0.50 -12.54 16.20
C ASP A 185 -0.20 -11.39 16.95
N GLY A 186 -0.41 -10.24 16.31
CA GLY A 186 -1.07 -9.07 16.89
C GLY A 186 -0.16 -8.21 17.77
N HIS A 187 1.14 -8.53 17.88
CA HIS A 187 2.09 -7.81 18.70
C HIS A 187 3.26 -7.29 17.86
N SER A 188 3.42 -5.97 17.76
CA SER A 188 4.54 -5.38 17.01
C SER A 188 5.87 -5.79 17.63
N LEU A 189 6.64 -6.61 16.91
CA LEU A 189 7.98 -7.04 17.31
C LEU A 189 8.89 -5.83 17.53
N THR A 190 9.63 -5.82 18.64
CA THR A 190 10.67 -4.83 18.92
C THR A 190 12.01 -5.26 18.33
N GLY A 191 12.98 -4.32 18.28
CA GLY A 191 14.35 -4.60 17.86
C GLY A 191 15.00 -5.73 18.65
N ALA A 192 14.93 -5.66 19.99
CA ALA A 192 15.52 -6.65 20.89
C ALA A 192 14.87 -8.03 20.74
N GLU A 193 13.54 -8.11 20.65
CA GLU A 193 12.83 -9.39 20.44
C GLU A 193 13.22 -10.03 19.10
N GLY A 194 13.28 -9.25 18.02
CA GLY A 194 13.71 -9.74 16.72
C GLY A 194 15.15 -10.24 16.71
N LEU A 195 16.06 -9.51 17.35
CA LEU A 195 17.46 -9.93 17.47
C LEU A 195 17.62 -11.16 18.35
N ALA A 196 16.79 -11.36 19.37
CA ALA A 196 16.85 -12.50 20.26
C ALA A 196 16.36 -13.80 19.61
N ASP A 197 15.38 -13.72 18.71
CA ASP A 197 14.83 -14.88 17.99
C ASP A 197 14.36 -14.51 16.56
N PRO A 198 15.30 -14.28 15.62
CA PRO A 198 14.95 -13.85 14.26
C PRO A 198 14.15 -14.91 13.50
N TYR A 199 14.30 -16.19 13.86
CA TYR A 199 13.60 -17.29 13.20
C TYR A 199 12.34 -17.75 13.93
N GLY A 200 12.01 -17.11 15.04
CA GLY A 200 10.86 -17.37 15.88
C GLY A 200 9.51 -17.20 15.18
N LYS A 201 8.46 -17.61 15.90
CA LYS A 201 7.07 -17.53 15.43
C LYS A 201 6.54 -16.09 15.37
N ARG A 202 7.13 -15.17 16.13
CA ARG A 202 6.74 -13.75 16.18
C ARG A 202 7.32 -12.94 15.01
N THR A 203 8.44 -13.39 14.44
CA THR A 203 9.02 -12.83 13.20
C THR A 203 8.22 -13.31 11.99
N THR A 204 7.06 -12.68 11.79
CA THR A 204 6.04 -13.03 10.80
C THR A 204 6.33 -12.31 9.48
N ILE A 205 7.18 -12.92 8.66
CA ILE A 205 7.46 -12.44 7.31
C ILE A 205 6.53 -13.10 6.32
N GLU A 206 5.77 -12.27 5.62
CA GLU A 206 4.84 -12.67 4.57
C GLU A 206 5.41 -12.27 3.20
N THR A 207 4.90 -12.91 2.15
CA THR A 207 5.26 -12.69 0.74
C THR A 207 4.00 -12.78 -0.11
N ASP A 208 4.14 -12.57 -1.43
CA ASP A 208 3.05 -12.74 -2.41
C ASP A 208 1.82 -11.87 -2.06
N PHE A 209 2.09 -10.61 -1.69
CA PHE A 209 1.07 -9.60 -1.40
C PHE A 209 0.86 -8.66 -2.59
N LEU A 210 1.95 -8.06 -3.10
CA LEU A 210 2.03 -7.28 -4.34
C LEU A 210 3.32 -7.65 -5.10
N HIS A 211 3.32 -7.39 -6.41
CA HIS A 211 4.42 -7.69 -7.32
C HIS A 211 4.94 -6.42 -7.99
N LEU A 212 5.76 -5.68 -7.25
CA LEU A 212 6.29 -4.39 -7.65
C LEU A 212 7.77 -4.54 -8.05
N ASP A 213 8.10 -4.35 -9.33
CA ASP A 213 9.47 -4.55 -9.84
C ASP A 213 10.52 -3.70 -9.10
N LEU A 214 10.17 -2.47 -8.74
CA LEU A 214 11.01 -1.54 -7.98
C LEU A 214 11.25 -1.97 -6.52
N LEU A 215 10.47 -2.92 -5.99
CA LEU A 215 10.61 -3.43 -4.62
C LEU A 215 10.96 -4.92 -4.57
N LYS A 216 11.41 -5.48 -5.69
CA LYS A 216 11.97 -6.83 -5.73
C LYS A 216 13.23 -6.91 -4.86
N GLY A 217 13.28 -7.90 -3.98
CA GLY A 217 14.34 -8.11 -3.01
C GLY A 217 14.27 -7.16 -1.81
N VAL A 218 13.18 -6.40 -1.65
CA VAL A 218 13.05 -5.37 -0.62
C VAL A 218 12.10 -5.80 0.50
N ILE A 219 12.51 -5.51 1.74
CA ILE A 219 11.63 -5.49 2.90
C ILE A 219 11.58 -4.09 3.50
N THR A 220 10.37 -3.57 3.70
CA THR A 220 10.17 -2.21 4.23
C THR A 220 9.82 -2.24 5.72
N ASP A 221 10.22 -1.19 6.45
CA ASP A 221 9.78 -0.96 7.81
C ASP A 221 9.48 0.54 8.06
N SER A 222 8.41 0.80 8.79
CA SER A 222 7.93 2.16 9.13
C SER A 222 8.30 2.56 10.55
N HIS A 223 8.07 3.82 10.92
CA HIS A 223 8.33 4.37 12.26
C HIS A 223 9.72 4.00 12.80
N PHE A 224 10.71 4.09 11.91
CA PHE A 224 11.90 3.27 12.00
C PHE A 224 12.81 3.67 13.16
N THR A 225 13.33 4.92 13.14
CA THR A 225 14.21 5.41 14.19
C THR A 225 13.47 5.63 15.51
N GLU A 226 12.24 6.15 15.48
CA GLU A 226 11.45 6.55 16.65
C GLU A 226 11.15 5.35 17.57
N ARG A 227 11.04 4.16 16.98
CA ARG A 227 10.74 2.92 17.68
C ARG A 227 11.93 1.96 17.76
N ASN A 228 13.13 2.45 17.50
CA ASN A 228 14.39 1.69 17.57
C ASN A 228 14.32 0.36 16.78
N ARG A 229 13.88 0.44 15.52
CA ARG A 229 13.53 -0.75 14.70
C ARG A 229 14.67 -1.30 13.86
N LEU A 230 15.87 -0.74 13.94
CA LEU A 230 17.03 -1.24 13.21
C LEU A 230 17.29 -2.73 13.48
N GLY A 231 17.27 -3.13 14.75
CA GLY A 231 17.48 -4.53 15.15
C GLY A 231 16.45 -5.51 14.59
N ARG A 232 15.17 -5.11 14.51
CA ARG A 232 14.13 -5.99 13.98
C ARG A 232 14.18 -6.06 12.47
N LEU A 233 14.59 -5.00 11.78
CA LEU A 233 14.79 -5.05 10.33
C LEU A 233 15.92 -6.03 9.98
N PHE A 234 16.98 -6.13 10.80
CA PHE A 234 18.00 -7.17 10.62
C PHE A 234 17.39 -8.58 10.77
N ALA A 235 16.54 -8.77 11.78
CA ALA A 235 15.84 -10.04 12.00
C ALA A 235 14.87 -10.39 10.86
N PHE A 236 14.18 -9.39 10.31
CA PHE A 236 13.29 -9.56 9.17
C PHE A 236 14.05 -10.01 7.93
N ILE A 237 15.18 -9.35 7.62
CA ILE A 237 16.08 -9.75 6.54
C ILE A 237 16.60 -11.17 6.77
N ALA A 238 17.05 -11.50 7.97
CA ALA A 238 17.54 -12.84 8.30
C ALA A 238 16.47 -13.92 8.03
N LYS A 239 15.25 -13.72 8.55
CA LYS A 239 14.11 -14.62 8.36
C LYS A 239 13.79 -14.80 6.88
N ALA A 240 13.69 -13.70 6.14
CA ALA A 240 13.34 -13.68 4.72
C ALA A 240 14.42 -14.31 3.84
N GLN A 241 15.70 -14.05 4.11
CA GLN A 241 16.81 -14.66 3.38
C GLN A 241 16.92 -16.16 3.62
N ALA A 242 16.60 -16.63 4.83
CA ALA A 242 16.64 -18.05 5.17
C ALA A 242 15.52 -18.89 4.53
N SER A 243 14.53 -18.27 3.88
CA SER A 243 13.54 -18.95 3.04
C SER A 243 13.86 -18.92 1.55
N ARG A 244 14.99 -18.34 1.15
CA ARG A 244 15.38 -18.16 -0.26
C ARG A 244 16.47 -19.15 -0.69
N PRO A 245 16.61 -19.40 -2.00
CA PRO A 245 17.75 -20.13 -2.55
C PRO A 245 19.10 -19.52 -2.11
N ALA A 246 20.11 -20.38 -1.96
CA ALA A 246 21.44 -19.97 -1.48
C ALA A 246 22.13 -18.97 -2.43
N ASP A 247 21.82 -19.02 -3.73
CA ASP A 247 22.35 -18.19 -4.81
C ASP A 247 21.54 -16.93 -5.09
N ALA A 248 20.38 -16.74 -4.44
CA ALA A 248 19.58 -15.53 -4.62
C ALA A 248 20.39 -14.27 -4.21
N PRO A 249 20.21 -13.08 -4.82
CA PRO A 249 20.89 -11.86 -4.36
C PRO A 249 20.50 -11.50 -2.91
N PRO A 250 21.36 -10.90 -2.08
CA PRO A 250 20.95 -10.45 -0.74
C PRO A 250 19.72 -9.55 -0.77
N LEU A 251 18.88 -9.62 0.27
CA LEU A 251 17.76 -8.69 0.41
C LEU A 251 18.24 -7.33 0.89
N ILE A 252 17.42 -6.31 0.68
CA ILE A 252 17.63 -4.96 1.18
C ILE A 252 16.49 -4.61 2.14
N GLY A 253 16.85 -4.05 3.29
CA GLY A 253 15.89 -3.43 4.19
C GLY A 253 15.76 -1.94 3.91
N VAL A 254 14.53 -1.43 3.84
CA VAL A 254 14.24 0.00 3.71
C VAL A 254 13.46 0.44 4.96
N GLY A 255 14.16 1.07 5.90
CA GLY A 255 13.55 1.68 7.08
C GLY A 255 13.22 3.13 6.81
N VAL A 256 11.96 3.54 6.96
CA VAL A 256 11.51 4.92 6.77
C VAL A 256 11.06 5.50 8.11
N ASP A 257 11.64 6.64 8.48
CA ASP A 257 11.36 7.33 9.75
C ASP A 257 9.97 7.96 9.77
N GLU A 258 9.42 8.21 10.97
CA GLU A 258 8.25 9.11 11.08
C GLU A 258 8.63 10.50 10.55
N GLY A 259 7.73 11.14 9.81
CA GLY A 259 8.03 12.42 9.17
C GLY A 259 9.08 12.34 8.06
N ALA A 260 9.19 11.18 7.39
CA ALA A 260 9.91 11.05 6.14
C ALA A 260 9.13 10.19 5.13
N SER A 261 9.32 10.52 3.85
CA SER A 261 8.81 9.74 2.72
C SER A 261 9.92 9.51 1.69
N LEU A 262 9.89 8.35 1.03
CA LEU A 262 10.68 8.08 -0.16
C LEU A 262 9.75 8.05 -1.38
N ALA A 263 9.88 9.05 -2.26
CA ALA A 263 9.18 9.11 -3.53
C ALA A 263 10.05 8.50 -4.63
N VAL A 264 9.63 7.35 -5.16
CA VAL A 264 10.39 6.56 -6.13
C VAL A 264 9.76 6.73 -7.51
N GLU A 265 10.56 7.22 -8.44
CA GLU A 265 10.22 7.39 -9.84
C GLU A 265 10.18 6.03 -10.59
N PRO A 266 9.52 5.94 -11.76
CA PRO A 266 9.43 4.69 -12.53
C PRO A 266 10.76 4.06 -12.93
N ASP A 267 11.84 4.85 -13.00
CA ASP A 267 13.19 4.37 -13.30
C ASP A 267 13.96 3.85 -12.07
N GLY A 268 13.35 3.93 -10.88
CA GLY A 268 13.95 3.50 -9.61
C GLY A 268 14.64 4.62 -8.84
N THR A 269 14.72 5.84 -9.38
CA THR A 269 15.28 7.01 -8.70
C THR A 269 14.37 7.46 -7.56
N GLY A 270 14.89 7.49 -6.33
CA GLY A 270 14.15 7.80 -5.12
C GLY A 270 14.60 9.10 -4.46
N HIS A 271 13.67 10.00 -4.18
CA HIS A 271 13.92 11.25 -3.47
C HIS A 271 13.30 11.22 -2.06
N VAL A 272 14.07 11.67 -1.07
CA VAL A 272 13.62 11.73 0.33
C VAL A 272 12.96 13.07 0.61
N TYR A 273 11.75 13.02 1.13
CA TYR A 273 11.00 14.17 1.63
C TYR A 273 10.97 14.07 3.17
N PRO A 274 11.76 14.87 3.91
CA PRO A 274 11.66 14.94 5.36
C PRO A 274 10.82 16.12 5.81
N THR A 275 9.90 15.90 6.76
CA THR A 275 9.14 16.97 7.41
C THR A 275 9.89 17.57 8.60
N VAL A 276 10.85 16.84 9.17
CA VAL A 276 11.70 17.26 10.29
C VAL A 276 13.16 17.07 9.91
N ALA A 277 14.01 18.05 10.22
CA ALA A 277 15.44 17.96 9.94
C ALA A 277 16.06 16.74 10.64
N GLY A 278 16.73 15.89 9.87
CA GLY A 278 17.41 14.68 10.36
C GLY A 278 16.59 13.39 10.27
N THR A 279 15.32 13.43 9.87
CA THR A 279 14.57 12.23 9.48
C THR A 279 14.92 11.84 8.05
N GLY A 280 14.73 10.56 7.71
CA GLY A 280 14.97 10.08 6.36
C GLY A 280 14.73 8.59 6.18
N VAL A 281 15.59 7.99 5.37
CA VAL A 281 15.48 6.58 4.97
C VAL A 281 16.80 5.87 5.28
N SER A 282 16.72 4.73 5.95
CA SER A 282 17.84 3.84 6.18
C SER A 282 17.79 2.64 5.26
N ILE A 283 18.82 2.45 4.45
CA ILE A 283 19.02 1.28 3.60
C ILE A 283 19.93 0.28 4.32
N VAL A 284 19.41 -0.90 4.63
CA VAL A 284 20.12 -1.99 5.30
C VAL A 284 20.52 -3.05 4.27
N SER A 285 21.82 -3.30 4.11
CA SER A 285 22.31 -4.37 3.25
C SER A 285 22.19 -5.73 3.91
N GLY A 286 21.46 -6.65 3.30
CA GLY A 286 21.35 -8.04 3.76
C GLY A 286 22.59 -8.90 3.48
N ALA A 287 23.59 -8.40 2.75
CA ALA A 287 24.80 -9.16 2.41
C ALA A 287 25.59 -9.60 3.65
N GLY A 288 25.52 -8.81 4.72
CA GLY A 288 26.15 -9.08 6.02
C GLY A 288 25.35 -10.00 6.95
N ILE A 289 24.14 -10.39 6.56
CA ILE A 289 23.21 -11.17 7.36
C ILE A 289 23.15 -12.59 6.81
N GLY A 290 23.49 -13.57 7.66
CA GLY A 290 23.53 -14.98 7.26
C GLY A 290 22.16 -15.52 6.82
N ARG A 291 22.18 -16.59 6.00
CA ARG A 291 20.99 -17.28 5.49
C ARG A 291 20.66 -18.58 6.20
N VAL A 292 21.54 -19.02 7.10
CA VAL A 292 21.37 -20.27 7.84
C VAL A 292 20.51 -19.99 9.07
N LYS A 293 19.44 -20.78 9.22
CA LYS A 293 18.64 -20.75 10.44
C LYS A 293 19.45 -21.36 11.58
N VAL A 294 19.85 -20.51 12.52
CA VAL A 294 20.52 -20.90 13.75
C VAL A 294 19.60 -20.53 14.90
N ALA A 295 19.38 -21.47 15.81
CA ALA A 295 18.57 -21.20 17.00
C ALA A 295 19.24 -20.16 17.90
N GLY A 296 18.43 -19.32 18.53
CA GLY A 296 18.90 -18.25 19.41
C GLY A 296 19.11 -16.93 18.66
N SER A 297 19.92 -16.04 19.25
CA SER A 297 20.06 -14.67 18.78
C SER A 297 20.71 -14.56 17.41
N LEU A 298 20.29 -13.56 16.64
CA LEU A 298 20.93 -13.17 15.40
C LEU A 298 22.42 -12.90 15.63
N THR A 299 23.26 -13.50 14.80
CA THR A 299 24.70 -13.21 14.74
C THR A 299 25.03 -12.66 13.37
N ALA A 300 25.60 -11.46 13.31
CA ALA A 300 26.10 -10.85 12.10
C ALA A 300 27.36 -10.05 12.43
N ALA A 301 28.48 -10.37 11.78
CA ALA A 301 29.76 -9.73 12.08
C ALA A 301 29.79 -8.27 11.61
N ARG A 302 29.13 -7.97 10.48
CA ARG A 302 29.08 -6.64 9.88
C ARG A 302 27.84 -6.52 8.99
N VAL A 303 26.97 -5.58 9.29
CA VAL A 303 25.80 -5.21 8.51
C VAL A 303 25.91 -3.73 8.18
N ARG A 304 25.90 -3.40 6.89
CA ARG A 304 25.99 -2.01 6.42
C ARG A 304 24.62 -1.36 6.42
N VAL A 305 24.57 -0.15 6.97
CA VAL A 305 23.40 0.72 6.96
C VAL A 305 23.80 2.06 6.38
N THR A 306 23.08 2.49 5.35
CA THR A 306 23.29 3.76 4.67
C THR A 306 22.07 4.64 4.89
N PHE A 307 22.27 5.86 5.39
CA PHE A 307 21.19 6.81 5.59
C PHE A 307 21.10 7.81 4.45
N ALA A 308 19.89 8.00 3.96
CA ALA A 308 19.52 8.95 2.93
C ALA A 308 18.64 10.05 3.54
N GLY A 309 19.10 11.31 3.43
CA GLY A 309 18.33 12.50 3.83
C GLY A 309 17.87 13.30 2.61
N ALA A 310 17.40 14.53 2.81
CA ALA A 310 16.82 15.38 1.75
C ALA A 310 17.72 15.57 0.49
N GLN A 311 19.04 15.49 0.64
CA GLN A 311 19.99 15.68 -0.46
C GLN A 311 20.41 14.38 -1.14
N SER A 312 19.99 13.24 -0.59
CA SER A 312 20.37 11.92 -1.08
C SER A 312 19.44 11.47 -2.19
N VAL A 313 19.95 10.58 -3.04
CA VAL A 313 19.14 9.85 -4.03
C VAL A 313 19.28 8.36 -3.74
N VAL A 314 18.16 7.66 -3.57
CA VAL A 314 18.11 6.21 -3.34
C VAL A 314 17.75 5.51 -4.64
N HIS A 315 18.49 4.48 -5.04
CA HIS A 315 18.21 3.72 -6.26
C HIS A 315 17.60 2.37 -5.93
N LEU A 316 16.32 2.16 -6.25
CA LEU A 316 15.64 0.88 -6.03
C LEU A 316 15.48 0.09 -7.33
N PRO A 317 15.56 -1.25 -7.29
CA PRO A 317 15.71 -2.11 -6.11
C PRO A 317 17.15 -2.32 -5.64
N ALA A 318 18.15 -1.64 -6.23
CA ALA A 318 19.57 -1.89 -5.95
C ALA A 318 20.01 -1.52 -4.51
N GLY A 319 19.36 -0.55 -3.88
CA GLY A 319 19.69 -0.05 -2.55
C GLY A 319 20.92 0.86 -2.52
N ASP A 320 21.40 1.33 -3.67
CA ASP A 320 22.49 2.31 -3.74
C ASP A 320 21.98 3.68 -3.29
N VAL A 321 22.85 4.48 -2.68
CA VAL A 321 22.52 5.83 -2.21
C VAL A 321 23.59 6.80 -2.64
N ASP A 322 23.22 7.78 -3.46
CA ASP A 322 24.08 8.92 -3.79
C ASP A 322 24.02 9.95 -2.66
N THR A 323 25.17 10.54 -2.34
CA THR A 323 25.31 11.55 -1.28
C THR A 323 24.67 11.10 0.04
N PRO A 324 25.09 9.96 0.61
CA PRO A 324 24.51 9.47 1.85
C PRO A 324 24.79 10.46 2.99
N GLY A 325 23.81 10.69 3.86
CA GLY A 325 24.01 11.49 5.07
C GLY A 325 25.02 10.83 6.01
N TRP A 326 25.04 9.49 6.05
CA TRP A 326 26.09 8.69 6.66
C TRP A 326 26.04 7.24 6.18
N VAL A 327 27.16 6.54 6.34
CA VAL A 327 27.26 5.09 6.18
C VAL A 327 27.86 4.53 7.46
N ARG A 328 27.22 3.53 8.06
CA ARG A 328 27.65 2.89 9.31
C ARG A 328 27.58 1.39 9.18
N ASP A 329 28.54 0.73 9.82
CA ASP A 329 28.56 -0.72 9.91
C ASP A 329 28.18 -1.13 11.35
N TYR A 330 27.39 -2.19 11.48
CA TYR A 330 26.91 -2.71 12.77
C TYR A 330 27.24 -4.19 12.89
N SER A 331 27.51 -4.64 14.11
CA SER A 331 27.47 -6.07 14.45
C SER A 331 26.18 -6.40 15.18
N ALA A 332 25.74 -7.66 15.10
CA ALA A 332 24.64 -8.20 15.86
C ALA A 332 25.09 -9.47 16.60
N GLY A 333 24.71 -9.58 17.87
CA GLY A 333 25.00 -10.74 18.71
C GLY A 333 24.38 -10.60 20.09
N GLY A 334 24.00 -11.73 20.72
CA GLY A 334 23.43 -11.73 22.08
C GLY A 334 22.14 -10.92 22.23
N GLY A 335 21.36 -10.77 21.16
CA GLY A 335 20.11 -10.00 21.15
C GLY A 335 20.31 -8.48 21.05
N MET A 336 21.52 -8.01 20.77
CA MET A 336 21.87 -6.59 20.67
C MET A 336 22.58 -6.27 19.34
N ILE A 337 22.60 -4.99 18.99
CA ILE A 337 23.45 -4.44 17.92
C ILE A 337 24.47 -3.48 18.51
N ALA A 338 25.66 -3.44 17.92
CA ALA A 338 26.70 -2.48 18.25
C ALA A 338 27.26 -1.86 16.98
N GLN A 339 27.33 -0.53 16.92
CA GLN A 339 27.99 0.17 15.83
C GLN A 339 29.49 -0.15 15.87
N LEU A 340 30.05 -0.47 14.71
CA LEU A 340 31.47 -0.75 14.54
C LEU A 340 32.26 0.56 14.32
N PRO A 341 33.57 0.56 14.63
CA PRO A 341 34.46 1.69 14.38
C PRO A 341 34.53 2.11 12.91
#